data_AF-A0A380DSN0-F1
#
_entry.id   AF-A0A380DSN0-F1
#
_cell.length_a   1.000
_cell.length_b   1.000
_cell.length_c   1.000
_cell.angle_alpha   90.00
_cell.angle_beta   90.00
_cell.angle_gamma   90.00
#
_symmetry.space_group_name_H-M   'P 1'
#
loop_
_entity.id
_entity.type
_entity.pdbx_description
1 polymer ?
#
loop_
_entity_poly.entity_id
_entity_poly.type
_entity_poly.pdbx_seq_one_letter_code
_entity_poly.pdbx_strand_id
1 'polypeptide(L)'
;MIIAIPVTLIAGPIFNKVAQKMIPSAYTREGDISALGAQKEFKDQEMPGFGMSLLTATLPVILMLVSTITQLVTGHDKPTNLIESIIYMIGTAGTAMLIAVLFAIVTMGLMRKRKMNYIMESVTNAIYPIGMMLLIIGGGGTFKQVLIDGGVGNTIAKMFEGTEMSPILLAWIVAAVLRIALGSATVAAISTTGIVLPLLQSSDVNVALVVLAIGAGSVILSHVNDAGFWMFKDILV
;
A
#
# COMPACT_ATOMS: atom_id res chain seq x y z
N MET A 1 8.52 10.95 11.86
CA MET A 1 9.30 11.71 10.84
C MET A 1 10.81 11.60 11.00
N ILE A 2 11.37 11.56 12.21
CA ILE A 2 12.83 11.46 12.43
C ILE A 2 13.46 10.22 11.75
N ILE A 3 12.75 9.10 11.69
CA ILE A 3 13.22 7.85 11.06
C ILE A 3 13.04 7.88 9.52
N ALA A 4 12.10 8.67 8.99
CA ALA A 4 11.77 8.64 7.57
C ALA A 4 12.90 9.22 6.70
N ILE A 5 13.54 10.30 7.16
CA ILE A 5 14.65 10.96 6.45
C ILE A 5 15.86 10.03 6.26
N PRO A 6 16.44 9.42 7.32
CA PRO A 6 17.57 8.51 7.18
C PRO A 6 17.18 7.25 6.39
N VAL A 7 16.00 6.68 6.59
CA VAL A 7 15.54 5.52 5.81
C VAL A 7 15.42 5.85 4.32
N THR A 8 14.87 7.02 3.97
CA THR A 8 14.73 7.43 2.55
C THR A 8 16.10 7.66 1.90
N LEU A 9 17.05 8.26 2.63
CA LEU A 9 18.42 8.48 2.14
C LEU A 9 19.17 7.15 1.95
N ILE A 10 19.02 6.21 2.90
CA ILE A 10 19.70 4.91 2.84
C ILE A 10 19.07 4.02 1.76
N ALA A 11 17.76 3.81 1.79
CA ALA A 11 17.05 2.93 0.86
C ALA A 11 16.92 3.51 -0.57
N GLY A 12 16.96 4.84 -0.70
CA GLY A 12 16.93 5.51 -2.00
C GLY A 12 18.34 5.66 -2.59
N PRO A 13 18.96 6.84 -2.51
CA PRO A 13 20.17 7.15 -3.26
C PRO A 13 21.38 6.30 -2.88
N ILE A 14 21.55 5.93 -1.59
CA ILE A 14 22.72 5.15 -1.16
C ILE A 14 22.61 3.70 -1.65
N PHE A 15 21.49 3.04 -1.38
CA PHE A 15 21.26 1.68 -1.86
C PHE A 15 21.33 1.62 -3.39
N ASN A 16 20.75 2.59 -4.09
CA ASN A 16 20.80 2.64 -5.55
C ASN A 16 22.25 2.74 -6.09
N LYS A 17 23.10 3.58 -5.47
CA LYS A 17 24.53 3.65 -5.83
C LYS A 17 25.29 2.36 -5.54
N VAL A 18 24.97 1.68 -4.43
CA VAL A 18 25.60 0.40 -4.08
C VAL A 18 25.13 -0.70 -5.03
N ALA A 19 23.83 -0.79 -5.30
CA ALA A 19 23.23 -1.76 -6.21
C ALA A 19 23.78 -1.60 -7.64
N GLN A 20 23.91 -0.36 -8.14
CA GLN A 20 24.52 -0.08 -9.44
C GLN A 20 25.99 -0.52 -9.50
N LYS A 21 26.72 -0.42 -8.39
CA LYS A 21 28.12 -0.87 -8.30
C LYS A 21 28.24 -2.40 -8.20
N MET A 22 27.29 -3.06 -7.54
CA MET A 22 27.28 -4.52 -7.34
C MET A 22 26.76 -5.29 -8.55
N ILE A 23 25.74 -4.77 -9.24
CA ILE A 23 25.11 -5.41 -10.41
C ILE A 23 24.91 -4.36 -11.51
N PRO A 24 25.98 -3.92 -12.19
CA PRO A 24 25.89 -2.91 -13.24
C PRO A 24 24.97 -3.33 -14.41
N SER A 25 24.92 -4.64 -14.69
CA SER A 25 24.10 -5.25 -15.74
C SER A 25 22.59 -5.08 -15.52
N ALA A 26 22.13 -4.94 -14.27
CA ALA A 26 20.71 -4.70 -13.96
C ALA A 26 20.25 -3.27 -14.30
N TYR A 27 21.20 -2.35 -14.56
CA TYR A 27 20.92 -0.94 -14.86
C TYR A 27 21.09 -0.60 -16.35
N THR A 28 21.73 -1.47 -17.14
CA THR A 28 21.79 -1.41 -18.60
C THR A 28 20.54 -2.07 -19.18
N ARG A 29 19.60 -1.26 -19.69
CA ARG A 29 18.29 -1.70 -20.19
C ARG A 29 18.37 -2.40 -21.55
N GLU A 30 17.98 -3.67 -21.61
CA GLU A 30 17.47 -4.34 -22.84
C GLU A 30 16.23 -5.22 -22.58
N GLY A 31 15.59 -5.12 -21.40
CA GLY A 31 14.35 -5.86 -21.11
C GLY A 31 13.11 -5.18 -21.67
N ASP A 32 12.22 -5.97 -22.29
CA ASP A 32 10.92 -5.50 -22.79
C ASP A 32 10.04 -4.97 -21.63
N ILE A 33 9.85 -3.65 -21.58
CA ILE A 33 9.06 -2.94 -20.56
C ILE A 33 7.55 -3.19 -20.75
N SER A 34 7.14 -3.92 -21.80
CA SER A 34 5.76 -4.31 -22.04
C SER A 34 5.10 -5.04 -20.85
N ALA A 35 5.89 -5.73 -20.01
CA ALA A 35 5.44 -6.35 -18.76
C ALA A 35 4.94 -5.36 -17.70
N LEU A 36 5.35 -4.08 -17.76
CA LEU A 36 4.95 -3.01 -16.83
C LEU A 36 3.73 -2.22 -17.31
N GLY A 37 3.15 -2.60 -18.44
CA GLY A 37 1.95 -2.01 -19.03
C GLY A 37 2.24 -1.27 -20.35
N ALA A 38 1.22 -1.19 -21.21
CA ALA A 38 1.33 -0.55 -22.51
C ALA A 38 1.62 0.96 -22.36
N GLN A 39 2.85 1.40 -22.67
CA GLN A 39 3.15 2.81 -22.81
C GLN A 39 2.44 3.35 -24.06
N LYS A 40 1.38 4.13 -23.86
CA LYS A 40 0.70 4.84 -24.94
C LYS A 40 1.17 6.29 -24.91
N GLU A 41 1.88 6.74 -25.94
CA GLU A 41 2.18 8.16 -26.11
C GLU A 41 0.91 8.91 -26.49
N PHE A 42 0.47 9.84 -25.63
CA PHE A 42 -0.66 10.71 -25.91
C PHE A 42 -0.15 12.00 -26.56
N LYS A 43 -0.88 12.50 -27.57
CA LYS A 43 -0.58 13.82 -28.15
C LYS A 43 -0.99 14.92 -27.18
N ASP A 44 -0.29 16.06 -27.18
CA ASP A 44 -0.58 17.19 -26.26
C ASP A 44 -2.04 17.67 -26.30
N GLN A 45 -2.66 17.62 -27.48
CA GLN A 45 -4.08 17.98 -27.69
C GLN A 45 -5.05 16.98 -27.02
N GLU A 46 -4.59 15.76 -26.76
CA GLU A 46 -5.33 14.69 -26.08
C GLU A 46 -5.09 14.69 -24.57
N MET A 47 -4.28 15.60 -24.04
CA MET A 47 -4.03 15.73 -22.60
C MET A 47 -4.93 16.78 -21.93
N PRO A 48 -5.48 16.49 -20.74
CA PRO A 48 -6.23 17.48 -19.98
C PRO A 48 -5.29 18.60 -19.51
N GLY A 49 -5.85 19.79 -19.24
CA GLY A 49 -5.06 20.88 -18.67
C GLY A 49 -4.34 20.44 -17.40
N PHE A 50 -3.11 20.91 -17.20
CA PHE A 50 -2.26 20.50 -16.08
C PHE A 50 -2.96 20.66 -14.72
N GLY A 51 -3.62 21.80 -14.49
CA GLY A 51 -4.34 22.07 -13.24
C GLY A 51 -5.49 21.09 -12.96
N MET A 52 -6.26 20.72 -13.97
CA MET A 52 -7.35 19.74 -13.83
C MET A 52 -6.81 18.33 -13.57
N SER A 53 -5.70 17.98 -14.22
CA SER A 53 -5.03 16.69 -14.03
C SER A 53 -4.48 16.57 -12.61
N LEU A 54 -3.80 17.62 -12.14
CA LEU A 54 -3.26 17.69 -10.78
C LEU A 54 -4.38 17.65 -9.74
N LEU A 55 -5.44 18.45 -9.92
CA LEU A 55 -6.59 18.45 -9.02
C LEU A 55 -7.25 17.07 -8.97
N THR A 56 -7.49 16.44 -10.12
CA THR A 56 -8.11 15.10 -10.19
C THR A 56 -7.29 14.05 -9.46
N ALA A 57 -5.96 14.07 -9.64
CA ALA A 57 -5.07 13.11 -8.99
C ALA A 57 -4.93 13.34 -7.48
N THR A 58 -5.02 14.60 -7.02
CA THR A 58 -4.84 14.97 -5.61
C THR A 58 -6.14 15.10 -4.83
N LEU A 59 -7.29 15.14 -5.51
CA LEU A 59 -8.61 15.29 -4.90
C LEU A 59 -8.88 14.36 -3.71
N PRO A 60 -8.64 13.02 -3.79
CA PRO A 60 -8.96 12.15 -2.67
C PRO A 60 -8.10 12.50 -1.44
N VAL A 61 -6.85 12.88 -1.65
CA VAL A 61 -5.94 13.31 -0.57
C VAL A 61 -6.42 14.61 0.05
N ILE A 62 -6.85 15.59 -0.75
CA ILE A 62 -7.40 16.86 -0.26
C ILE A 62 -8.64 16.60 0.60
N LEU A 63 -9.57 15.74 0.15
CA LEU A 63 -10.78 15.41 0.91
C LEU A 63 -10.46 14.74 2.25
N MET A 64 -9.53 13.79 2.26
CA MET A 64 -9.06 13.15 3.50
C MET A 64 -8.40 14.18 4.44
N LEU A 65 -7.54 15.05 3.92
CA LEU A 65 -6.87 16.09 4.70
C LEU A 65 -7.85 17.07 5.35
N VAL A 66 -8.88 17.50 4.63
CA VAL A 66 -9.92 18.38 5.19
C VAL A 66 -10.62 17.73 6.38
N SER A 67 -10.94 16.43 6.28
CA SER A 67 -11.52 15.70 7.40
C SER A 67 -10.56 15.56 8.57
N THR A 68 -9.29 15.24 8.32
CA THR A 68 -8.28 15.15 9.38
C THR A 68 -8.05 16.49 10.08
N ILE A 69 -7.96 17.59 9.32
CA ILE A 69 -7.81 18.93 9.90
C ILE A 69 -9.04 19.28 10.75
N THR A 70 -10.24 18.93 10.27
CA THR A 70 -11.47 19.17 11.02
C THR A 70 -11.46 18.41 12.34
N GLN A 71 -11.07 17.13 12.36
CA GLN A 71 -10.91 16.33 13.58
C GLN A 71 -9.91 16.96 14.56
N LEU A 72 -8.78 17.46 14.05
CA LEU A 72 -7.74 18.09 14.87
C LEU A 72 -8.20 19.44 15.46
N VAL A 73 -9.00 20.21 14.72
CA VAL A 73 -9.48 21.53 15.16
C VAL A 73 -10.66 21.41 16.12
N THR A 74 -11.60 20.49 15.86
CA THR A 74 -12.77 20.28 16.72
C THR A 74 -12.44 19.44 17.94
N GLY A 75 -11.38 18.63 17.88
CA GLY A 75 -11.03 17.68 18.93
C GLY A 75 -12.04 16.54 19.07
N HIS A 76 -12.97 16.40 18.12
CA HIS A 76 -14.02 15.39 18.16
C HIS A 76 -13.69 14.21 17.23
N ASP A 77 -13.40 13.04 17.81
CA ASP A 77 -13.23 11.79 17.06
C ASP A 77 -14.53 11.32 16.38
N LYS A 78 -15.68 11.77 16.89
CA LYS A 78 -17.01 11.46 16.35
C LYS A 78 -17.71 12.75 15.94
N PRO A 79 -18.51 12.73 14.86
CA PRO A 79 -19.18 13.93 14.41
C PRO A 79 -20.23 14.34 15.43
N THR A 80 -20.14 15.58 15.89
CA THR A 80 -21.07 16.16 16.87
C THR A 80 -22.16 16.97 16.17
N ASN A 81 -21.83 17.52 14.99
CA ASN A 81 -22.74 18.32 14.19
C ASN A 81 -22.94 17.73 12.79
N LEU A 82 -24.04 18.09 12.13
CA LEU A 82 -24.38 17.61 10.79
C LEU A 82 -23.29 17.95 9.74
N ILE A 83 -22.61 19.10 9.90
CA ILE A 83 -21.49 19.51 9.05
C ILE A 83 -20.29 18.57 9.24
N GLU A 84 -19.94 18.24 10.48
CA GLU A 84 -18.86 17.28 10.78
C GLU A 84 -19.18 15.89 10.24
N SER A 85 -20.44 15.43 10.33
CA SER A 85 -20.87 14.15 9.77
C SER A 85 -20.62 14.08 8.26
N ILE A 86 -20.95 15.14 7.53
CA ILE A 86 -20.73 15.19 6.07
C ILE A 86 -19.23 15.21 5.76
N ILE A 87 -18.46 16.03 6.47
CA ILE A 87 -17.02 16.13 6.26
C ILE A 87 -16.34 14.78 6.54
N TYR A 88 -16.67 14.12 7.65
CA TYR A 88 -16.06 12.85 8.03
C TYR A 88 -16.46 11.74 7.07
N MET A 89 -17.72 11.74 6.61
CA MET A 89 -18.19 10.78 5.61
C MET A 89 -17.43 10.93 4.28
N ILE A 90 -17.27 12.16 3.79
CA ILE A 90 -16.55 12.45 2.53
C ILE A 90 -15.05 12.17 2.68
N GLY A 91 -14.48 12.42 3.86
CA GLY A 91 -13.07 12.25 4.16
C GLY A 91 -12.63 10.83 4.44
N THR A 92 -13.53 9.84 4.51
CA THR A 92 -13.08 8.44 4.58
C THR A 92 -12.45 8.01 3.26
N ALA A 93 -11.40 7.17 3.31
CA ALA A 93 -10.64 6.76 2.12
C ALA A 93 -11.54 6.17 1.02
N GLY A 94 -12.54 5.36 1.38
CA GLY A 94 -13.48 4.76 0.42
C GLY A 94 -14.31 5.82 -0.31
N THR A 95 -14.96 6.71 0.43
CA THR A 95 -15.82 7.76 -0.16
C THR A 95 -15.00 8.78 -0.94
N ALA A 96 -13.85 9.20 -0.42
CA ALA A 96 -12.96 10.15 -1.08
C ALA A 96 -12.48 9.62 -2.44
N MET A 97 -12.08 8.34 -2.49
CA MET A 97 -11.68 7.68 -3.74
C MET A 97 -12.84 7.55 -4.72
N LEU A 98 -14.04 7.21 -4.24
CA LEU A 98 -15.23 7.15 -5.09
C LEU A 98 -15.55 8.52 -5.72
N ILE A 99 -15.54 9.58 -4.91
CA ILE A 99 -15.75 10.95 -5.38
C ILE A 99 -14.67 11.34 -6.40
N ALA A 100 -13.41 10.98 -6.15
CA ALA A 100 -12.31 11.24 -7.07
C ALA A 100 -12.48 10.55 -8.42
N VAL A 101 -12.92 9.29 -8.43
CA VAL A 101 -13.21 8.56 -9.68
C VAL A 101 -14.37 9.19 -10.44
N LEU A 102 -15.46 9.55 -9.75
CA LEU A 102 -16.59 10.24 -10.39
C LEU A 102 -16.17 11.59 -10.96
N PHE A 103 -15.38 12.35 -10.20
CA PHE A 103 -14.81 13.62 -10.65
C PHE A 103 -13.91 13.43 -11.87
N ALA A 104 -13.08 12.39 -11.90
CA ALA A 104 -12.23 12.06 -13.04
C ALA A 104 -13.06 11.71 -14.29
N ILE A 105 -14.13 10.92 -14.14
CA ILE A 105 -15.04 10.57 -15.25
C ILE A 105 -15.64 11.83 -15.88
N VAL A 106 -16.08 12.79 -15.05
CA VAL A 106 -16.67 14.04 -15.51
C VAL A 106 -15.60 14.93 -16.16
N THR A 107 -14.50 15.19 -15.47
CA THR A 107 -13.52 16.21 -15.88
C THR A 107 -12.59 15.74 -17.00
N MET A 108 -12.12 14.49 -16.92
CA MET A 108 -11.16 13.92 -17.86
C MET A 108 -11.85 13.15 -19.00
N GLY A 109 -13.10 12.76 -18.80
CA GLY A 109 -13.93 12.08 -19.80
C GLY A 109 -14.95 13.01 -20.47
N LEU A 110 -16.03 13.32 -19.76
CA LEU A 110 -17.22 13.99 -20.32
C LEU A 110 -16.95 15.43 -20.78
N MET A 111 -16.26 16.25 -19.97
CA MET A 111 -15.91 17.63 -20.32
C MET A 111 -14.99 17.71 -21.55
N ARG A 112 -14.30 16.62 -21.88
CA ARG A 112 -13.44 16.49 -23.06
C ARG A 112 -14.16 15.87 -24.26
N LYS A 113 -15.49 15.72 -24.18
CA LYS A 113 -16.35 15.16 -25.22
C LYS A 113 -15.97 13.74 -25.63
N ARG A 114 -15.32 12.96 -24.74
CA ARG A 114 -15.05 11.53 -24.99
C ARG A 114 -16.34 10.74 -24.87
N LYS A 115 -16.54 9.76 -25.76
CA LYS A 115 -17.71 8.86 -25.71
C LYS A 115 -17.69 8.04 -24.42
N MET A 116 -18.85 7.80 -23.81
CA MET A 116 -18.97 7.02 -22.57
C MET A 116 -18.32 5.63 -22.68
N ASN A 117 -18.49 4.96 -23.83
CA ASN A 117 -17.89 3.64 -24.07
C ASN A 117 -16.36 3.65 -23.92
N TYR A 118 -15.70 4.70 -24.40
CA TYR A 118 -14.24 4.85 -24.27
C TYR A 118 -13.81 5.10 -22.82
N ILE A 119 -14.61 5.86 -22.07
CA ILE A 119 -14.35 6.11 -20.64
C ILE A 119 -14.47 4.79 -19.87
N MET A 120 -15.53 4.03 -20.11
CA MET A 120 -15.74 2.73 -19.47
C MET A 120 -14.65 1.73 -19.81
N GLU A 121 -14.23 1.66 -21.07
CA GLU A 121 -13.09 0.83 -21.49
C GLU A 121 -11.80 1.23 -20.76
N SER A 122 -11.54 2.54 -20.60
CA SER A 122 -10.40 3.02 -19.82
C SER A 122 -10.47 2.61 -18.34
N VAL A 123 -11.66 2.65 -17.73
CA VAL A 123 -11.87 2.20 -16.35
C VAL A 123 -11.63 0.70 -16.24
N THR A 124 -12.16 -0.10 -17.17
CA THR A 124 -11.93 -1.55 -17.23
C THR A 124 -10.43 -1.88 -17.38
N ASN A 125 -9.74 -1.17 -18.27
CA ASN A 125 -8.30 -1.32 -18.48
C ASN A 125 -7.47 -1.00 -17.22
N ALA A 126 -7.93 -0.06 -16.39
CA ALA A 126 -7.29 0.25 -15.12
C ALA A 126 -7.54 -0.83 -14.04
N ILE A 127 -8.63 -1.59 -14.12
CA ILE A 127 -8.98 -2.64 -13.15
C ILE A 127 -8.15 -3.92 -13.39
N TYR A 128 -7.85 -4.28 -14.64
CA TYR A 128 -7.09 -5.50 -14.95
C TYR A 128 -5.78 -5.67 -14.15
N PRO A 129 -4.85 -4.70 -14.12
CA PRO A 129 -3.59 -4.87 -13.40
C PRO A 129 -3.77 -4.98 -11.88
N ILE A 130 -4.84 -4.41 -11.31
CA ILE A 130 -5.11 -4.52 -9.87
C ILE A 130 -5.94 -5.76 -9.50
N GLY A 131 -6.52 -6.47 -10.48
CA GLY A 131 -7.37 -7.64 -10.23
C GLY A 131 -6.63 -8.75 -9.48
N MET A 132 -5.40 -9.07 -9.91
CA MET A 132 -4.55 -10.04 -9.22
C MET A 132 -4.19 -9.55 -7.80
N MET A 133 -3.85 -8.26 -7.66
CA MET A 133 -3.56 -7.66 -6.35
C MET A 133 -4.76 -7.77 -5.40
N LEU A 134 -5.98 -7.51 -5.88
CA LEU A 134 -7.22 -7.65 -5.11
C LEU A 134 -7.46 -9.10 -4.65
N LEU A 135 -7.23 -10.08 -5.52
CA LEU A 135 -7.35 -11.51 -5.16
C LEU A 135 -6.31 -11.93 -4.11
N ILE A 136 -5.07 -11.48 -4.24
CA ILE A 136 -4.00 -11.75 -3.27
C ILE A 136 -4.32 -11.12 -1.91
N ILE A 137 -4.77 -9.87 -1.89
CA ILE A 137 -5.15 -9.17 -0.65
C ILE A 137 -6.38 -9.85 -0.01
N GLY A 138 -7.39 -10.20 -0.81
CA GLY A 138 -8.60 -10.89 -0.34
C GLY A 138 -8.29 -12.27 0.26
N GLY A 139 -7.50 -13.09 -0.44
CA GLY A 139 -7.04 -14.38 0.05
C GLY A 139 -6.12 -14.27 1.27
N GLY A 140 -5.25 -13.25 1.32
CA GLY A 140 -4.45 -12.96 2.51
C GLY A 140 -5.28 -12.56 3.72
N GLY A 141 -6.37 -11.82 3.49
CA GLY A 141 -7.32 -11.44 4.53
C GLY A 141 -8.09 -12.64 5.13
N THR A 142 -8.51 -13.60 4.31
CA THR A 142 -9.15 -14.84 4.82
C THR A 142 -8.12 -15.75 5.49
N PHE A 143 -6.93 -15.90 4.92
CA PHE A 143 -5.83 -16.66 5.52
C PHE A 143 -5.41 -16.09 6.89
N LYS A 144 -5.37 -14.77 7.03
CA LYS A 144 -5.21 -14.10 8.33
C LYS A 144 -6.21 -14.62 9.37
N GLN A 145 -7.49 -14.78 9.00
CA GLN A 145 -8.48 -15.29 9.95
C GLN A 145 -8.27 -16.77 10.27
N VAL A 146 -7.89 -17.60 9.30
CA VAL A 146 -7.52 -19.00 9.58
C VAL A 146 -6.35 -19.08 10.57
N LEU A 147 -5.37 -18.18 10.49
CA LEU A 147 -4.25 -18.13 11.46
C LEU A 147 -4.70 -17.67 12.86
N ILE A 148 -5.62 -16.71 12.93
CA ILE A 148 -6.19 -16.24 14.20
C ILE A 148 -7.02 -17.35 14.84
N ASP A 149 -7.96 -17.94 14.10
CA ASP A 149 -8.84 -19.01 14.55
C ASP A 149 -8.04 -20.28 14.89
N GLY A 150 -6.98 -20.55 14.13
CA GLY A 150 -6.03 -21.65 14.39
C GLY A 150 -5.14 -21.42 15.62
N GLY A 151 -5.26 -20.30 16.32
CA GLY A 151 -4.53 -20.02 17.55
C GLY A 151 -3.03 -19.78 17.36
N VAL A 152 -2.59 -19.46 16.14
CA VAL A 152 -1.18 -19.18 15.84
C VAL A 152 -0.70 -17.97 16.65
N GLY A 153 -1.55 -16.94 16.77
CA GLY A 153 -1.22 -15.77 17.59
C GLY A 153 -1.06 -16.09 19.08
N ASN A 154 -1.88 -16.97 19.63
CA ASN A 154 -1.76 -17.43 21.03
C ASN A 154 -0.51 -18.28 21.23
N THR A 155 -0.14 -19.10 20.24
CA THR A 155 1.07 -19.94 20.30
C THR A 155 2.32 -19.07 20.28
N ILE A 156 2.37 -18.09 19.39
CA ILE A 156 3.47 -17.11 19.34
C ILE A 156 3.51 -16.32 20.65
N ALA A 157 2.37 -15.80 21.13
CA ALA A 157 2.31 -15.09 22.41
C ALA A 157 2.91 -15.92 23.56
N LYS A 158 2.50 -17.18 23.71
CA LYS A 158 3.02 -18.10 24.73
C LYS A 158 4.51 -18.42 24.58
N MET A 159 5.04 -18.49 23.36
CA MET A 159 6.48 -18.70 23.14
C MET A 159 7.32 -17.51 23.64
N PHE A 160 6.73 -16.32 23.71
CA PHE A 160 7.39 -15.10 24.16
C PHE A 160 6.90 -14.62 25.53
N GLU A 161 5.89 -15.25 26.12
CA GLU A 161 5.48 -15.06 27.53
C GLU A 161 6.67 -15.37 28.46
N GLY A 162 7.06 -14.39 29.28
CA GLY A 162 8.22 -14.51 30.17
C GLY A 162 9.55 -14.07 29.56
N THR A 163 9.57 -13.60 28.32
CA THR A 163 10.74 -12.93 27.72
C THR A 163 10.58 -11.40 27.80
N GLU A 164 11.67 -10.67 28.09
CA GLU A 164 11.68 -9.18 28.04
C GLU A 164 11.79 -8.63 26.60
N MET A 165 11.30 -9.38 25.60
CA MET A 165 11.50 -9.04 24.20
C MET A 165 10.61 -7.87 23.78
N SER A 166 11.19 -6.92 23.04
CA SER A 166 10.45 -5.77 22.52
C SER A 166 9.31 -6.20 21.57
N PRO A 167 8.07 -5.70 21.74
CA PRO A 167 6.96 -5.98 20.83
C PRO A 167 7.25 -5.60 19.36
N ILE A 168 8.12 -4.61 19.14
CA ILE A 168 8.54 -4.17 17.80
C ILE A 168 9.36 -5.27 17.12
N LEU A 169 10.29 -5.87 17.84
CA LEU A 169 11.15 -6.94 17.33
C LEU A 169 10.33 -8.20 17.09
N LEU A 170 9.42 -8.52 18.00
CA LEU A 170 8.47 -9.63 17.84
C LEU A 170 7.66 -9.47 16.55
N ALA A 171 7.07 -8.28 16.33
CA ALA A 171 6.28 -8.02 15.12
C ALA A 171 7.11 -8.16 13.83
N TRP A 172 8.38 -7.71 13.85
CA TRP A 172 9.28 -7.89 12.72
C TRP A 172 9.61 -9.36 12.45
N ILE A 173 9.91 -10.15 13.49
CA ILE A 173 10.24 -11.59 13.35
C ILE A 173 9.05 -12.35 12.78
N VAL A 174 7.84 -12.10 13.31
CA VAL A 174 6.62 -12.75 12.81
C VAL A 174 6.39 -12.40 11.34
N ALA A 175 6.54 -11.12 10.97
CA ALA A 175 6.44 -10.69 9.57
C ALA A 175 7.49 -11.37 8.67
N ALA A 176 8.74 -11.47 9.12
CA ALA A 176 9.82 -12.10 8.38
C ALA A 176 9.58 -13.61 8.16
N VAL A 177 9.17 -14.33 9.20
CA VAL A 177 8.88 -15.77 9.11
C VAL A 177 7.68 -16.02 8.18
N LEU A 178 6.61 -15.25 8.32
CA LEU A 178 5.46 -15.35 7.42
C LEU A 178 5.82 -14.95 5.99
N ARG A 179 6.69 -13.97 5.79
CA ARG A 179 7.19 -13.61 4.45
C ARG A 179 7.95 -14.76 3.81
N ILE A 180 8.88 -15.39 4.54
CA ILE A 180 9.65 -16.53 4.03
C ILE A 180 8.74 -17.72 3.73
N ALA A 181 7.69 -17.95 4.52
CA ALA A 181 6.75 -19.05 4.28
C ALA A 181 5.78 -18.77 3.11
N LEU A 182 5.20 -17.56 3.06
CA LEU A 182 4.08 -17.22 2.18
C LEU A 182 4.50 -16.58 0.86
N GLY A 183 5.70 -16.00 0.79
CA GLY A 183 6.24 -15.40 -0.43
C GLY A 183 5.57 -14.11 -0.89
N SER A 184 4.49 -13.63 -0.25
CA SER A 184 3.85 -12.34 -0.58
C SER A 184 3.99 -11.32 0.54
N ALA A 185 4.51 -10.14 0.22
CA ALA A 185 4.76 -9.07 1.19
C ALA A 185 3.46 -8.49 1.75
N THR A 186 2.42 -8.39 0.92
CA THR A 186 1.10 -7.91 1.33
C THR A 186 0.40 -8.91 2.24
N VAL A 187 0.41 -10.19 1.88
CA VAL A 187 -0.20 -11.24 2.71
C VAL A 187 0.52 -11.35 4.05
N ALA A 188 1.85 -11.40 4.05
CA ALA A 188 2.65 -11.47 5.28
C ALA A 188 2.38 -10.28 6.21
N ALA A 189 2.29 -9.06 5.67
CA ALA A 189 1.97 -7.87 6.47
C ALA A 189 0.56 -7.91 7.07
N ILE A 190 -0.46 -8.29 6.28
CA ILE A 190 -1.86 -8.37 6.73
C ILE A 190 -2.04 -9.46 7.79
N SER A 191 -1.44 -10.64 7.56
CA SER A 191 -1.46 -11.76 8.51
C SER A 191 -0.77 -11.41 9.83
N THR A 192 0.43 -10.83 9.76
CA THR A 192 1.17 -10.40 10.96
C THR A 192 0.39 -9.36 11.75
N THR A 193 -0.21 -8.38 11.07
CA THR A 193 -1.03 -7.37 11.74
C THR A 193 -2.18 -8.02 12.51
N GLY A 194 -2.79 -9.07 11.96
CA GLY A 194 -3.84 -9.83 12.64
C GLY A 194 -3.39 -10.54 13.91
N ILE A 195 -2.19 -11.11 13.87
CA ILE A 195 -1.60 -11.83 14.98
C ILE A 195 -1.12 -10.88 16.08
N VAL A 196 -0.47 -9.78 15.69
CA VAL A 196 0.21 -8.87 16.62
C VAL A 196 -0.78 -7.88 17.25
N LEU A 197 -1.83 -7.46 16.54
CA LEU A 197 -2.74 -6.42 17.04
C LEU A 197 -3.34 -6.71 18.44
N PRO A 198 -3.82 -7.93 18.76
CA PRO A 198 -4.29 -8.25 20.11
C PRO A 198 -3.19 -8.17 21.17
N LEU A 199 -1.93 -8.45 20.81
CA LEU A 199 -0.78 -8.42 21.72
C LEU A 199 -0.32 -6.99 22.04
N LEU A 200 -0.66 -6.03 21.17
CA LEU A 200 -0.34 -4.62 21.39
C LEU A 200 -1.33 -3.94 22.35
N GLN A 201 -2.53 -4.49 22.56
CA GLN A 201 -3.53 -3.89 23.44
C GLN A 201 -3.09 -3.90 24.91
N SER A 202 -2.21 -4.83 25.29
CA SER A 202 -1.64 -4.95 26.64
C SER A 202 -0.26 -4.29 26.78
N SER A 203 0.31 -3.74 25.70
CA SER A 203 1.68 -3.22 25.66
C SER A 203 1.70 -1.71 25.42
N ASP A 204 2.44 -0.95 26.24
CA ASP A 204 2.63 0.50 26.05
C ASP A 204 3.69 0.79 24.97
N VAL A 205 3.40 0.40 23.72
CA VAL A 205 4.32 0.54 22.59
C VAL A 205 3.73 1.44 21.51
N ASN A 206 4.59 2.23 20.88
CA ASN A 206 4.17 3.09 19.78
C ASN A 206 3.74 2.24 18.57
N VAL A 207 2.43 2.22 18.29
CA VAL A 207 1.82 1.44 17.19
C VAL A 207 2.44 1.81 15.84
N ALA A 208 2.81 3.07 15.62
CA ALA A 208 3.44 3.48 14.37
C ALA A 208 4.80 2.80 14.14
N LEU A 209 5.58 2.57 15.21
CA LEU A 209 6.85 1.83 15.11
C LEU A 209 6.62 0.35 14.82
N VAL A 210 5.57 -0.24 15.38
CA VAL A 210 5.19 -1.63 15.10
C VAL A 210 4.75 -1.80 13.65
N VAL A 211 3.95 -0.87 13.11
CA VAL A 211 3.55 -0.88 11.70
C VAL A 211 4.77 -0.79 10.78
N LEU A 212 5.75 0.06 11.10
CA LEU A 212 7.01 0.15 10.36
C LEU A 212 7.81 -1.16 10.43
N ALA A 213 7.87 -1.79 11.60
CA ALA A 213 8.55 -3.06 11.80
C ALA A 213 7.90 -4.20 11.00
N ILE A 214 6.57 -4.28 11.01
CA ILE A 214 5.82 -5.25 10.18
C ILE A 214 6.11 -5.01 8.69
N GLY A 215 6.06 -3.75 8.24
CA GLY A 215 6.37 -3.39 6.86
C GLY A 215 7.80 -3.73 6.44
N ALA A 216 8.77 -3.52 7.32
CA ALA A 216 10.17 -3.89 7.07
C ALA A 216 10.38 -5.42 7.06
N GLY A 217 9.71 -6.15 7.96
CA GLY A 217 9.80 -7.61 8.01
C GLY A 217 9.10 -8.28 6.84
N SER A 218 8.01 -7.71 6.31
CA SER A 218 7.26 -8.31 5.21
C SER A 218 7.96 -8.25 3.86
N VAL A 219 9.02 -7.45 3.71
CA VAL A 219 9.79 -7.31 2.47
C VAL A 219 11.15 -8.02 2.52
N ILE A 220 11.46 -8.72 3.61
CA ILE A 220 12.73 -9.44 3.73
C ILE A 220 12.75 -10.67 2.82
N LEU A 221 13.94 -11.00 2.29
CA LEU A 221 14.24 -12.26 1.59
C LEU A 221 13.16 -12.72 0.59
N SER A 222 13.16 -12.13 -0.60
CA SER A 222 12.39 -12.61 -1.76
C SER A 222 12.90 -13.97 -2.24
N HIS A 223 12.41 -15.03 -1.60
CA HIS A 223 12.71 -16.42 -1.91
C HIS A 223 11.97 -16.88 -3.18
N VAL A 224 12.16 -18.14 -3.62
CA VAL A 224 11.51 -18.69 -4.83
C VAL A 224 9.97 -18.72 -4.77
N ASN A 225 9.38 -18.46 -3.59
CA ASN A 225 7.93 -18.33 -3.44
C ASN A 225 7.41 -16.91 -3.68
N ASP A 226 8.28 -15.93 -3.93
CA ASP A 226 7.90 -14.55 -4.23
C ASP A 226 7.76 -14.32 -5.73
N ALA A 227 6.65 -13.72 -6.15
CA ALA A 227 6.43 -13.30 -7.53
C ALA A 227 7.53 -12.32 -8.01
N GLY A 228 8.05 -11.49 -7.09
CA GLY A 228 9.18 -10.61 -7.40
C GLY A 228 10.43 -11.37 -7.86
N PHE A 229 10.74 -12.52 -7.25
CA PHE A 229 11.89 -13.34 -7.64
C PHE A 229 11.78 -13.83 -9.09
N TRP A 230 10.60 -14.29 -9.50
CA TRP A 230 10.36 -14.77 -10.86
C TRP A 230 10.34 -13.64 -11.89
N MET A 231 9.72 -12.50 -11.55
CA MET A 231 9.75 -11.31 -12.42
C MET A 231 11.19 -10.85 -12.72
N PHE A 232 12.07 -10.81 -11.71
CA PHE A 232 13.48 -10.45 -11.94
C PHE A 232 14.24 -11.53 -12.70
N LYS A 233 13.94 -12.80 -12.48
CA LYS A 233 14.53 -13.89 -13.26
C LYS A 233 14.22 -13.75 -14.75
N ASP A 234 12.97 -13.43 -15.10
CA ASP A 234 12.54 -13.31 -16.49
C ASP A 234 13.07 -12.03 -17.17
N ILE A 235 13.46 -11.00 -16.41
CA ILE A 235 14.05 -9.75 -16.91
C ILE A 235 15.58 -9.83 -17.04
N LEU A 236 16.24 -10.72 -16.28
CA LEU A 236 17.70 -10.85 -16.22
C LEU A 236 18.27 -11.98 -17.10
N VAL A 237 17.43 -12.73 -17.81
CA VAL A 237 17.79 -13.74 -18.82
C VAL A 237 17.41 -13.22 -20.19
#